data_AF-A0A958XVU8-F1
#
_entry.id   AF-A0A958XVU8-F1
#
_cell.length_a   1.000
_cell.length_b   1.000
_cell.length_c   1.000
_cell.angle_alpha   90.00
_cell.angle_beta   90.00
_cell.angle_gamma   90.00
#
_symmetry.space_group_name_H-M   'P 1'
#
loop_
_entity.id
_entity.type
_entity.pdbx_description
1 polymer ?
#
loop_
_entity_poly.entity_id
_entity_poly.type
_entity_poly.pdbx_seq_one_letter_code
_entity_poly.pdbx_strand_id
1 'polypeptide(L)'
;NGESLLWNTLYQVRVTAHASDPAYDSKVSDLGSVRTDRFPSILNIPESYDVIDVAARVSWQVLGAPVTKIRTFSPSDLQLSSPLAEFDVDMDAQTNGEFIVTGLDPETAYQIAIYSDATGSTLRGWETYVTLEKGVDPTDPNVIDLSTSEDVDAVVNAVAGAADGQLILVKKGFQYNLPSDPLDKSITIRGAYGFGPQKAILFTPGNWNVADGATVGFIRFIDLELRGEDIGGDYVFNPNNSNETTINELTFDNCVIGNFRGIIRIRSKVFLKSYNINNCIVHDIGGYGIITTDTDGAGNAAVDDIALTNSTFSKINSFMTSRQNAQSILIDACTMSELASPDGIVFRWRGEDGVLSNVLNGITITNTVWGHAWDEGMTGNLAVRGIYDGLEATTFNIVNTYATSDFAFTAGSEIPGFPSLTYGGKTEDLWVDPYNGLDFNFKDSGFAGKYDTGDPRWRAKL
;
A
#
# COMPACT_ATOMS: atom_id res chain seq x y z
N ASN A 1 -29.20 -25.12 -34.26
CA ASN A 1 -27.96 -25.29 -33.46
C ASN A 1 -27.57 -23.94 -32.92
N GLY A 2 -27.59 -23.75 -31.61
CA GLY A 2 -27.11 -22.51 -30.98
C GLY A 2 -25.59 -22.46 -31.03
N GLU A 3 -25.03 -21.26 -30.84
CA GLU A 3 -23.59 -21.07 -30.66
C GLU A 3 -23.12 -21.73 -29.36
N SER A 4 -21.87 -22.16 -29.33
CA SER A 4 -21.24 -22.69 -28.10
C SER A 4 -21.14 -21.58 -27.04
N LEU A 5 -21.33 -21.95 -25.78
CA LEU A 5 -21.09 -21.03 -24.67
C LEU A 5 -19.59 -20.75 -24.53
N LEU A 6 -19.27 -19.51 -24.18
CA LEU A 6 -17.92 -19.04 -23.84
C LEU A 6 -17.54 -19.54 -22.45
N TRP A 7 -16.25 -19.72 -22.21
CA TRP A 7 -15.71 -20.09 -20.90
C TRP A 7 -15.74 -18.90 -19.92
N ASN A 8 -15.79 -19.20 -18.62
CA ASN A 8 -15.79 -18.22 -17.52
C ASN A 8 -16.79 -17.05 -17.69
N THR A 9 -17.92 -17.30 -18.35
CA THR A 9 -18.88 -16.26 -18.74
C THR A 9 -20.20 -16.47 -18.00
N LEU A 10 -20.74 -15.39 -17.44
CA LEU A 10 -22.05 -15.39 -16.80
C LEU A 10 -23.15 -15.25 -17.85
N TYR A 11 -24.03 -16.24 -17.92
CA TYR A 11 -25.19 -16.27 -18.80
C TYR A 11 -26.48 -16.11 -18.01
N GLN A 12 -27.41 -15.33 -18.54
CA GLN A 12 -28.79 -15.29 -18.07
C GLN A 12 -29.59 -16.42 -18.73
N VAL A 13 -30.26 -17.25 -17.93
CA VAL A 13 -31.11 -18.34 -18.43
C VAL A 13 -32.53 -17.81 -18.63
N ARG A 14 -33.00 -17.84 -19.88
CA ARG A 14 -34.34 -17.39 -20.27
C ARG A 14 -35.09 -18.48 -21.00
N VAL A 15 -36.38 -18.62 -20.70
CA VAL A 15 -37.25 -19.59 -21.36
C VAL A 15 -38.53 -18.91 -21.85
N THR A 16 -38.93 -19.26 -23.06
CA THR A 16 -40.23 -18.93 -23.64
C THR A 16 -40.91 -20.25 -24.03
N ALA A 17 -42.14 -20.46 -23.58
CA ALA A 17 -42.95 -21.58 -24.05
C ALA A 17 -43.67 -21.18 -25.33
N HIS A 18 -43.43 -21.90 -26.41
CA HIS A 18 -44.04 -21.64 -27.71
C HIS A 18 -45.32 -22.45 -27.90
N ALA A 19 -46.38 -21.79 -28.36
CA ALA A 19 -47.64 -22.43 -28.74
C ALA A 19 -47.69 -22.66 -30.26
N SER A 20 -48.68 -23.44 -30.71
CA SER A 20 -48.91 -23.67 -32.15
C SER A 20 -49.36 -22.41 -32.89
N ASP A 21 -50.00 -21.48 -32.18
CA ASP A 21 -50.27 -20.12 -32.65
C ASP A 21 -49.40 -19.16 -31.81
N PRO A 22 -48.46 -18.41 -32.44
CA PRO A 22 -47.55 -17.51 -31.74
C PRO A 22 -48.23 -16.44 -30.87
N ALA A 23 -49.52 -16.15 -31.12
CA ALA A 23 -50.29 -15.24 -30.28
C ALA A 23 -50.49 -15.74 -28.84
N TYR A 24 -50.27 -17.04 -28.59
CA TYR A 24 -50.34 -17.67 -27.27
C TYR A 24 -48.98 -18.08 -26.69
N ASP A 25 -47.87 -17.62 -27.27
CA ASP A 25 -46.55 -17.80 -26.68
C ASP A 25 -46.51 -17.19 -25.27
N SER A 26 -45.79 -17.83 -24.36
CA SER A 26 -45.59 -17.26 -23.02
C SER A 26 -44.76 -15.98 -23.11
N LYS A 27 -44.83 -15.15 -22.06
CA LYS A 27 -43.78 -14.15 -21.84
C LYS A 27 -42.46 -14.87 -21.56
N VAL A 28 -41.35 -14.18 -21.82
CA VAL A 28 -40.02 -14.64 -21.43
C VAL A 28 -39.97 -14.74 -19.90
N SER A 29 -39.55 -15.89 -19.38
CA SER A 29 -39.27 -16.09 -17.96
C SER A 29 -37.76 -16.03 -17.72
N ASP A 30 -37.35 -15.26 -16.71
CA ASP A 30 -35.97 -15.23 -16.21
C ASP A 30 -35.80 -16.30 -15.13
N LEU A 31 -34.86 -17.23 -15.34
CA LEU A 31 -34.61 -18.38 -14.45
C LEU A 31 -33.32 -18.23 -13.64
N GLY A 32 -32.77 -17.02 -13.58
CA GLY A 32 -31.49 -16.71 -12.95
C GLY A 32 -30.31 -16.84 -13.91
N SER A 33 -29.10 -16.89 -13.36
CA SER A 33 -27.85 -16.91 -14.12
C SER A 33 -27.00 -18.13 -13.82
N VAL A 34 -26.20 -18.54 -14.80
CA VAL A 34 -25.22 -19.63 -14.71
C VAL A 34 -23.87 -19.12 -15.21
N ARG A 35 -22.78 -19.45 -14.52
CA ARG A 35 -21.43 -19.15 -14.98
C ARG A 35 -20.82 -20.44 -15.51
N THR A 36 -20.27 -20.39 -16.73
CA THR A 36 -19.49 -21.50 -17.28
C THR A 36 -18.18 -21.66 -16.54
N ASP A 37 -17.63 -22.88 -16.51
CA ASP A 37 -16.37 -23.17 -15.84
C ASP A 37 -15.21 -22.34 -16.43
N ARG A 38 -14.09 -22.28 -15.71
CA ARG A 38 -12.85 -21.75 -16.27
C ARG A 38 -12.31 -22.74 -17.30
N PHE A 39 -11.74 -22.21 -18.39
CA PHE A 39 -11.04 -23.04 -19.36
C PHE A 39 -9.93 -23.83 -18.65
N PRO A 40 -9.81 -25.16 -18.85
CA PRO A 40 -8.71 -25.94 -18.29
C PRO A 40 -7.37 -25.38 -18.75
N SER A 41 -6.65 -24.73 -17.84
CA SER A 41 -5.48 -23.94 -18.18
C SER A 41 -4.24 -24.39 -17.42
N ILE A 42 -3.10 -24.36 -18.11
CA ILE A 42 -1.79 -24.44 -17.45
C ILE A 42 -1.21 -23.05 -17.15
N LEU A 43 -1.87 -21.98 -17.58
CA LEU A 43 -1.45 -20.60 -17.35
C LEU A 43 -1.70 -20.25 -15.88
N ASN A 44 -0.70 -19.67 -15.23
CA ASN A 44 -0.86 -19.18 -13.87
C ASN A 44 -1.72 -17.92 -13.86
N ILE A 45 -2.48 -17.71 -12.79
CA ILE A 45 -3.21 -16.45 -12.61
C ILE A 45 -2.17 -15.35 -12.40
N PRO A 46 -2.23 -14.24 -13.17
CA PRO A 46 -1.29 -13.15 -12.97
C PRO A 46 -1.52 -12.44 -11.65
N GLU A 47 -0.43 -12.15 -10.97
CA GLU A 47 -0.40 -11.31 -9.78
C GLU A 47 -0.18 -9.84 -10.17
N SER A 48 -0.41 -8.91 -9.24
CA SER A 48 -0.26 -7.46 -9.53
C SER A 48 1.16 -7.05 -9.93
N TYR A 49 2.16 -7.87 -9.62
CA TYR A 49 3.57 -7.67 -9.99
C TYR A 49 4.01 -8.44 -11.25
N ASP A 50 3.08 -9.08 -11.94
CA ASP A 50 3.30 -9.69 -13.26
C ASP A 50 3.01 -8.72 -14.41
N VAL A 51 2.72 -7.46 -14.10
CA VAL A 51 2.46 -6.40 -15.08
C VAL A 51 3.32 -5.18 -14.76
N ILE A 52 3.76 -4.52 -15.82
CA ILE A 52 4.25 -3.14 -15.78
C ILE A 52 3.40 -2.30 -16.75
N ASP A 53 3.77 -1.05 -16.96
CA ASP A 53 3.05 -0.14 -17.84
C ASP A 53 3.05 -0.57 -19.32
N VAL A 54 4.13 -1.18 -19.80
CA VAL A 54 4.31 -1.54 -21.22
C VAL A 54 4.50 -3.03 -21.49
N ALA A 55 4.40 -3.88 -20.47
CA ALA A 55 4.66 -5.31 -20.58
C ALA A 55 3.95 -6.14 -19.51
N ALA A 56 3.83 -7.44 -19.79
CA ALA A 56 3.28 -8.44 -18.87
C ALA A 56 4.17 -9.69 -18.85
N ARG A 57 4.43 -10.22 -17.65
CA ARG A 57 5.04 -11.52 -17.42
C ARG A 57 3.96 -12.59 -17.45
N VAL A 58 4.00 -13.40 -18.49
CA VAL A 58 3.10 -14.53 -18.67
C VAL A 58 3.81 -15.78 -18.15
N SER A 59 3.22 -16.50 -17.20
CA SER A 59 3.81 -17.73 -16.67
C SER A 59 2.84 -18.90 -16.71
N TRP A 60 3.36 -20.12 -16.82
CA TRP A 60 2.58 -21.35 -16.89
C TRP A 60 3.29 -22.54 -16.22
N GLN A 61 2.51 -23.53 -15.84
CA GLN A 61 3.03 -24.83 -15.41
C GLN A 61 3.58 -25.58 -16.63
N VAL A 62 4.86 -25.95 -16.58
CA VAL A 62 5.53 -26.72 -17.65
C VAL A 62 5.00 -28.16 -17.69
N LEU A 63 3.86 -28.35 -18.35
CA LEU A 63 3.13 -29.62 -18.43
C LEU A 63 2.61 -29.90 -19.84
N GLY A 64 2.71 -31.16 -20.27
CA GLY A 64 2.21 -31.61 -21.57
C GLY A 64 3.03 -31.08 -22.74
N ALA A 65 2.34 -30.72 -23.84
CA ALA A 65 3.01 -30.16 -25.01
C ALA A 65 3.63 -28.78 -24.72
N PRO A 66 4.74 -28.39 -25.38
CA PRO A 66 5.34 -27.07 -25.20
C PRO A 66 4.41 -25.94 -25.66
N VAL A 67 4.51 -24.77 -25.04
CA VAL A 67 3.75 -23.57 -25.40
C VAL A 67 4.48 -22.86 -26.52
N THR A 68 4.08 -23.00 -27.78
CA THR A 68 4.83 -22.51 -28.93
C THR A 68 4.54 -21.05 -29.28
N LYS A 69 3.37 -20.52 -28.90
CA LYS A 69 2.94 -19.15 -29.22
C LYS A 69 2.24 -18.48 -28.05
N ILE A 70 2.42 -17.17 -27.94
CA ILE A 70 1.65 -16.28 -27.05
C ILE A 70 0.99 -15.21 -27.91
N ARG A 71 -0.28 -14.90 -27.65
CA ARG A 71 -1.02 -13.84 -28.35
C ARG A 71 -1.74 -12.93 -27.38
N THR A 72 -1.79 -11.66 -27.73
CA THR A 72 -2.56 -10.64 -27.00
C THR A 72 -3.83 -10.31 -27.76
N PHE A 73 -4.89 -10.01 -27.05
CA PHE A 73 -6.21 -9.70 -27.61
C PHE A 73 -6.85 -8.55 -26.85
N SER A 74 -7.79 -7.88 -27.52
CA SER A 74 -8.68 -6.93 -26.86
C SER A 74 -9.50 -7.66 -25.79
N PRO A 75 -9.82 -7.02 -24.65
CA PRO A 75 -10.68 -7.61 -23.62
C PRO A 75 -12.10 -7.92 -24.12
N SER A 76 -12.52 -7.33 -25.25
CA SER A 76 -13.80 -7.61 -25.89
C SER A 76 -13.76 -8.77 -26.90
N ASP A 77 -12.58 -9.27 -27.28
CA ASP A 77 -12.44 -10.42 -28.17
C ASP A 77 -12.56 -11.73 -27.38
N LEU A 78 -13.78 -12.05 -26.97
CA LEU A 78 -14.08 -13.22 -26.14
C LEU A 78 -13.81 -14.56 -26.84
N GLN A 79 -13.59 -14.54 -28.16
CA GLN A 79 -13.27 -15.74 -28.96
C GLN A 79 -11.78 -15.88 -29.25
N LEU A 80 -10.94 -14.91 -28.84
CA LEU A 80 -9.50 -14.90 -29.09
C LEU A 80 -9.18 -15.10 -30.58
N SER A 81 -9.90 -14.36 -31.43
CA SER A 81 -9.94 -14.56 -32.88
C SER A 81 -9.09 -13.56 -33.66
N SER A 82 -8.83 -12.39 -33.08
CA SER A 82 -8.20 -11.24 -33.71
C SER A 82 -7.01 -10.76 -32.86
N PRO A 83 -5.86 -11.44 -32.95
CA PRO A 83 -4.71 -11.10 -32.13
C PRO A 83 -4.19 -9.70 -32.46
N LEU A 84 -3.89 -8.94 -31.41
CA LEU A 84 -3.24 -7.63 -31.48
C LEU A 84 -1.73 -7.78 -31.72
N ALA A 85 -1.12 -8.77 -31.06
CA ALA A 85 0.27 -9.16 -31.25
C ALA A 85 0.45 -10.68 -31.08
N GLU A 86 1.53 -11.21 -31.66
CA GLU A 86 1.92 -12.63 -31.57
C GLU A 86 3.42 -12.74 -31.28
N PHE A 87 3.77 -13.68 -30.40
CA PHE A 87 5.13 -13.95 -29.95
C PHE A 87 5.45 -15.43 -30.08
N ASP A 88 6.63 -15.73 -30.63
CA ASP A 88 7.23 -17.07 -30.59
C ASP A 88 7.90 -17.31 -29.24
N VAL A 89 7.69 -18.50 -28.67
CA VAL A 89 8.28 -18.87 -27.38
C VAL A 89 9.58 -19.64 -27.61
N ASP A 90 10.69 -19.04 -27.16
CA ASP A 90 12.02 -19.64 -27.25
C ASP A 90 12.25 -20.75 -26.19
N MET A 91 13.40 -21.42 -26.29
CA MET A 91 13.72 -22.58 -25.44
C MET A 91 13.88 -22.21 -23.96
N ASP A 92 14.35 -21.01 -23.66
CA ASP A 92 14.55 -20.55 -22.28
C ASP A 92 13.19 -20.30 -21.62
N ALA A 93 12.29 -19.64 -22.34
CA ALA A 93 10.91 -19.44 -21.92
C ALA A 93 10.15 -20.77 -21.70
N GLN A 94 10.33 -21.76 -22.58
CA GLN A 94 9.77 -23.11 -22.38
C GLN A 94 10.28 -23.78 -21.12
N THR A 95 11.57 -23.62 -20.84
CA THR A 95 12.24 -24.27 -19.72
C THR A 95 11.80 -23.65 -18.40
N ASN A 96 11.69 -22.33 -18.36
CA ASN A 96 11.30 -21.59 -17.16
C ASN A 96 9.78 -21.56 -16.95
N GLY A 97 9.00 -21.79 -18.02
CA GLY A 97 7.56 -21.64 -17.98
C GLY A 97 7.12 -20.18 -17.89
N GLU A 98 7.88 -19.26 -18.47
CA GLU A 98 7.55 -17.83 -18.45
C GLU A 98 8.03 -17.08 -19.70
N PHE A 99 7.36 -15.97 -20.03
CA PHE A 99 7.71 -15.11 -21.15
C PHE A 99 7.25 -13.66 -20.88
N ILE A 100 8.03 -12.67 -21.32
CA ILE A 100 7.66 -11.26 -21.21
C ILE A 100 7.03 -10.78 -22.52
N VAL A 101 5.72 -10.53 -22.47
CA VAL A 101 4.98 -9.85 -23.54
C VAL A 101 5.26 -8.36 -23.43
N THR A 102 5.82 -7.74 -24.46
CA THR A 102 6.16 -6.31 -24.51
C THR A 102 5.31 -5.57 -25.55
N GLY A 103 5.40 -4.24 -25.57
CA GLY A 103 4.67 -3.40 -26.52
C GLY A 103 3.19 -3.25 -26.20
N LEU A 104 2.84 -3.38 -24.92
CA LEU A 104 1.52 -3.07 -24.41
C LEU A 104 1.39 -1.57 -24.14
N ASP A 105 0.16 -1.06 -24.17
CA ASP A 105 -0.15 0.32 -23.79
C ASP A 105 -0.40 0.40 -22.28
N PRO A 106 -0.01 1.50 -21.60
CA PRO A 106 -0.35 1.74 -20.20
C PRO A 106 -1.86 1.78 -19.93
N GLU A 107 -2.26 1.48 -18.70
CA GLU A 107 -3.66 1.47 -18.21
C GLU A 107 -4.64 0.68 -19.10
N THR A 108 -4.14 -0.35 -19.79
CA THR A 108 -4.90 -1.08 -20.79
C THR A 108 -5.07 -2.54 -20.37
N ALA A 109 -6.32 -3.00 -20.42
CA ALA A 109 -6.64 -4.40 -20.21
C ALA A 109 -6.40 -5.21 -21.49
N TYR A 110 -5.82 -6.39 -21.35
CA TYR A 110 -5.58 -7.37 -22.41
C TYR A 110 -6.04 -8.75 -21.98
N GLN A 111 -6.52 -9.55 -22.94
CA GLN A 111 -6.52 -11.01 -22.78
C GLN A 111 -5.20 -11.53 -23.37
N ILE A 112 -4.45 -12.31 -22.61
CA ILE A 112 -3.21 -12.93 -23.09
C ILE A 112 -3.37 -14.44 -23.04
N ALA A 113 -3.18 -15.10 -24.18
CA ALA A 113 -3.41 -16.52 -24.35
C ALA A 113 -2.15 -17.26 -24.82
N ILE A 114 -2.00 -18.49 -24.34
CA ILE A 114 -0.91 -19.41 -24.67
C ILE A 114 -1.42 -20.55 -25.55
N TYR A 115 -0.61 -20.92 -26.55
CA TYR A 115 -0.95 -21.96 -27.51
C TYR A 115 0.20 -22.96 -27.66
N SER A 116 -0.15 -24.19 -28.01
CA SER A 116 0.79 -25.26 -28.37
C SER A 116 0.68 -25.61 -29.84
N ASP A 117 1.48 -26.61 -30.26
CA ASP A 117 1.63 -27.16 -31.62
C ASP A 117 2.47 -26.31 -32.58
N ALA A 118 2.91 -26.91 -33.70
CA ALA A 118 3.82 -26.26 -34.65
C ALA A 118 3.22 -25.00 -35.31
N THR A 119 1.90 -24.83 -35.27
CA THR A 119 1.17 -23.70 -35.83
C THR A 119 0.64 -22.74 -34.76
N GLY A 120 0.80 -23.08 -33.48
CA GLY A 120 0.22 -22.35 -32.36
C GLY A 120 -1.31 -22.34 -32.38
N SER A 121 -1.96 -23.43 -32.80
CA SER A 121 -3.44 -23.47 -32.96
C SER A 121 -4.16 -24.01 -31.73
N THR A 122 -3.49 -24.82 -30.91
CA THR A 122 -4.08 -25.48 -29.75
C THR A 122 -4.03 -24.57 -28.53
N LEU A 123 -5.16 -23.98 -28.14
CA LEU A 123 -5.26 -23.15 -26.92
C LEU A 123 -4.92 -23.95 -25.65
N ARG A 124 -4.09 -23.38 -24.78
CA ARG A 124 -3.64 -23.98 -23.50
C ARG A 124 -4.02 -23.16 -22.28
N GLY A 125 -4.55 -21.97 -22.48
CA GLY A 125 -4.89 -21.05 -21.40
C GLY A 125 -4.98 -19.62 -21.87
N TRP A 126 -5.71 -18.81 -21.13
CA TRP A 126 -5.69 -17.36 -21.26
C TRP A 126 -6.09 -16.73 -19.93
N GLU A 127 -5.57 -15.53 -19.67
CA GLU A 127 -5.96 -14.70 -18.53
C GLU A 127 -6.02 -13.23 -18.90
N THR A 128 -6.66 -12.45 -18.03
CA THR A 128 -6.71 -10.99 -18.16
C THR A 128 -5.54 -10.35 -17.44
N TYR A 129 -4.88 -9.42 -18.14
CA TYR A 129 -3.80 -8.60 -17.62
C TYR A 129 -4.22 -7.14 -17.76
N VAL A 130 -3.92 -6.31 -16.76
CA VAL A 130 -4.14 -4.86 -16.82
C VAL A 130 -2.81 -4.20 -16.56
N THR A 131 -2.28 -3.50 -17.56
CA THR A 131 -1.01 -2.77 -17.42
C THR A 131 -1.15 -1.60 -16.45
N LEU A 132 -0.04 -1.18 -15.87
CA LEU A 132 0.01 -0.07 -14.92
C LEU A 132 -0.14 1.29 -15.63
N GLU A 133 -0.38 2.34 -14.85
CA GLU A 133 -0.21 3.72 -15.31
C GLU A 133 1.17 3.93 -15.92
N LYS A 134 1.30 4.86 -16.87
CA LYS A 134 2.57 5.12 -17.54
C LYS A 134 3.69 5.37 -16.52
N GLY A 135 4.80 4.65 -16.66
CA GLY A 135 5.95 4.79 -15.78
C GLY A 135 6.70 6.10 -15.98
N VAL A 136 7.67 6.33 -15.09
CA VAL A 136 8.63 7.45 -15.23
C VAL A 136 9.47 7.23 -16.48
N ASP A 137 9.61 8.27 -17.30
CA ASP A 137 10.53 8.27 -18.45
C ASP A 137 11.97 8.45 -17.94
N PRO A 138 12.84 7.43 -18.04
CA PRO A 138 14.22 7.52 -17.57
C PRO A 138 15.07 8.51 -18.37
N THR A 139 14.59 8.97 -19.54
CA THR A 139 15.29 9.94 -20.39
C THR A 139 14.93 11.39 -20.08
N ASP A 140 13.97 11.65 -19.19
CA ASP A 140 13.62 13.01 -18.75
C ASP A 140 14.83 13.67 -18.05
N PRO A 141 15.22 14.90 -18.42
CA PRO A 141 16.36 15.59 -17.82
C PRO A 141 16.25 15.86 -16.30
N ASN A 142 15.05 15.75 -15.73
CA ASN A 142 14.82 15.86 -14.28
C ASN A 142 14.89 14.51 -13.55
N VAL A 143 15.16 13.42 -14.27
CA VAL A 143 15.28 12.08 -13.73
C VAL A 143 16.74 11.65 -13.71
N ILE A 144 17.20 11.19 -12.56
CA ILE A 144 18.45 10.45 -12.40
C ILE A 144 18.08 8.97 -12.45
N ASP A 145 18.32 8.34 -13.60
CA ASP A 145 18.00 6.94 -13.82
C ASP A 145 19.04 6.00 -13.19
N LEU A 146 18.62 5.27 -12.17
CA LEU A 146 19.35 4.18 -11.52
C LEU A 146 18.60 2.84 -11.68
N SER A 147 17.64 2.73 -12.60
CA SER A 147 16.78 1.54 -12.77
C SER A 147 17.56 0.28 -13.16
N THR A 148 18.79 0.43 -13.66
CA THR A 148 19.71 -0.67 -13.96
C THR A 148 20.90 -0.73 -13.01
N SER A 149 21.00 0.18 -12.03
CA SER A 149 22.15 0.27 -11.12
C SER A 149 22.08 -0.82 -10.06
N GLU A 150 23.23 -1.46 -9.81
CA GLU A 150 23.45 -2.43 -8.74
C GLU A 150 24.58 -1.98 -7.79
N ASP A 151 24.87 -0.68 -7.77
CA ASP A 151 25.76 -0.07 -6.79
C ASP A 151 24.95 0.34 -5.54
N VAL A 152 25.31 -0.21 -4.38
CA VAL A 152 24.64 0.04 -3.10
C VAL A 152 24.68 1.51 -2.70
N ASP A 153 25.67 2.28 -3.15
CA ASP A 153 25.82 3.71 -2.86
C ASP A 153 25.22 4.62 -3.95
N ALA A 154 24.59 4.05 -4.99
CA ALA A 154 24.08 4.83 -6.12
C ALA A 154 23.05 5.90 -5.70
N VAL A 155 22.15 5.58 -4.77
CA VAL A 155 21.17 6.54 -4.26
C VAL A 155 21.83 7.67 -3.48
N VAL A 156 22.82 7.34 -2.63
CA VAL A 156 23.60 8.34 -1.87
C VAL A 156 24.29 9.31 -2.82
N ASN A 157 24.98 8.78 -3.83
CA ASN A 157 25.69 9.57 -4.84
C ASN A 157 24.72 10.42 -5.67
N ALA A 158 23.57 9.86 -6.07
CA ALA A 158 22.55 10.57 -6.83
C ALA A 158 21.95 11.74 -6.03
N VAL A 159 21.60 11.53 -4.76
CA VAL A 159 21.08 12.59 -3.88
C VAL A 159 22.09 13.73 -3.70
N ALA A 160 23.37 13.39 -3.48
CA ALA A 160 24.42 14.39 -3.35
C ALA A 160 24.56 15.26 -4.61
N GLY A 161 24.52 14.62 -5.79
CA GLY A 161 24.64 15.28 -7.09
C GLY A 161 23.37 15.93 -7.64
N ALA A 162 22.19 15.61 -7.09
CA ALA A 162 20.91 16.07 -7.62
C ALA A 162 20.73 17.60 -7.50
N ALA A 163 20.06 18.18 -8.48
CA ALA A 163 19.47 19.50 -8.38
C ALA A 163 18.16 19.47 -7.56
N ASP A 164 17.76 20.62 -7.02
CA ASP A 164 16.51 20.76 -6.28
C ASP A 164 15.31 20.35 -7.15
N GLY A 165 14.49 19.44 -6.62
CA GLY A 165 13.27 18.95 -7.24
C GLY A 165 13.42 17.74 -8.16
N GLN A 166 14.63 17.19 -8.36
CA GLN A 166 14.83 16.03 -9.23
C GLN A 166 14.24 14.73 -8.65
N LEU A 167 13.99 13.78 -9.55
CA LEU A 167 13.56 12.43 -9.24
C LEU A 167 14.72 11.44 -9.43
N ILE A 168 14.91 10.54 -8.47
CA ILE A 168 15.85 9.43 -8.53
C ILE A 168 15.05 8.15 -8.73
N LEU A 169 15.22 7.51 -9.88
CA LEU A 169 14.47 6.31 -10.27
C LEU A 169 15.33 5.07 -9.99
N VAL A 170 14.94 4.22 -9.04
CA VAL A 170 15.82 3.15 -8.53
C VAL A 170 15.39 1.75 -8.99
N LYS A 171 16.35 0.83 -9.16
CA LYS A 171 16.08 -0.54 -9.59
C LYS A 171 15.19 -1.28 -8.60
N LYS A 172 14.09 -1.86 -9.10
CA LYS A 172 13.21 -2.72 -8.32
C LYS A 172 13.94 -3.95 -7.76
N GLY A 173 13.65 -4.31 -6.52
CA GLY A 173 14.22 -5.48 -5.85
C GLY A 173 15.69 -5.34 -5.44
N PHE A 174 16.33 -4.18 -5.68
CA PHE A 174 17.70 -3.93 -5.24
C PHE A 174 17.73 -3.14 -3.93
N GLN A 175 18.76 -3.39 -3.10
CA GLN A 175 18.97 -2.69 -1.83
C GLN A 175 20.06 -1.63 -1.98
N TYR A 176 19.71 -0.38 -1.64
CA TYR A 176 20.61 0.77 -1.59
C TYR A 176 20.75 1.25 -0.14
N ASN A 177 21.86 1.94 0.12
CA ASN A 177 22.04 2.69 1.35
C ASN A 177 21.14 3.94 1.34
N LEU A 178 20.40 4.16 2.43
CA LEU A 178 19.75 5.44 2.69
C LEU A 178 20.84 6.51 2.89
N PRO A 179 20.69 7.73 2.33
CA PRO A 179 21.68 8.78 2.54
C PRO A 179 21.80 9.18 4.02
N SER A 180 23.02 9.55 4.42
CA SER A 180 23.32 10.06 5.77
C SER A 180 23.62 11.56 5.79
N ASP A 181 24.11 12.11 4.67
CA ASP A 181 24.44 13.52 4.55
C ASP A 181 23.19 14.40 4.62
N PRO A 182 23.18 15.50 5.39
CA PRO A 182 21.97 16.31 5.58
C PRO A 182 21.41 16.85 4.26
N LEU A 183 20.14 16.54 3.99
CA LEU A 183 19.43 16.99 2.79
C LEU A 183 19.10 18.48 2.87
N ASP A 184 19.36 19.24 1.82
CA ASP A 184 19.12 20.70 1.74
C ASP A 184 18.21 21.11 0.57
N LYS A 185 17.64 20.11 -0.13
CA LYS A 185 16.90 20.27 -1.38
C LYS A 185 15.70 19.33 -1.44
N SER A 186 14.77 19.63 -2.33
CA SER A 186 13.61 18.79 -2.62
C SER A 186 14.03 17.59 -3.47
N ILE A 187 13.49 16.41 -3.16
CA ILE A 187 13.82 15.18 -3.89
C ILE A 187 12.64 14.21 -3.92
N THR A 188 12.53 13.46 -5.01
CA THR A 188 11.70 12.25 -5.07
C THR A 188 12.63 11.05 -5.28
N ILE A 189 12.46 9.99 -4.49
CA ILE A 189 13.06 8.68 -4.75
C ILE A 189 11.92 7.72 -5.06
N ARG A 190 11.94 7.12 -6.25
CA ARG A 190 10.87 6.25 -6.74
C ARG A 190 11.41 4.91 -7.24
N GLY A 191 10.76 3.81 -6.86
CA GLY A 191 10.99 2.50 -7.46
C GLY A 191 10.62 2.49 -8.95
N ALA A 192 11.52 1.99 -9.79
CA ALA A 192 11.21 1.71 -11.18
C ALA A 192 10.20 0.57 -11.28
N TYR A 193 9.38 0.57 -12.33
CA TYR A 193 8.60 -0.61 -12.63
C TYR A 193 9.49 -1.80 -13.00
N GLY A 194 9.04 -2.97 -12.60
CA GLY A 194 9.71 -4.23 -12.83
C GLY A 194 8.84 -5.38 -12.34
N PHE A 195 9.19 -6.58 -12.78
CA PHE A 195 8.48 -7.80 -12.39
C PHE A 195 8.91 -8.31 -11.03
N GLY A 196 7.97 -8.97 -10.34
CA GLY A 196 8.21 -9.60 -9.04
C GLY A 196 7.76 -8.76 -7.84
N PRO A 197 7.56 -9.42 -6.69
CA PRO A 197 6.88 -8.81 -5.52
C PRO A 197 7.73 -7.82 -4.75
N GLN A 198 9.06 -7.82 -4.95
CA GLN A 198 10.00 -7.05 -4.15
C GLN A 198 9.96 -5.57 -4.55
N LYS A 199 10.04 -4.66 -3.56
CA LYS A 199 10.31 -3.24 -3.78
C LYS A 199 11.82 -2.98 -3.78
N ALA A 200 12.24 -1.83 -4.30
CA ALA A 200 13.60 -1.36 -4.04
C ALA A 200 13.71 -0.97 -2.56
N ILE A 201 14.83 -1.31 -1.92
CA ILE A 201 15.03 -1.13 -0.48
C ILE A 201 15.98 0.05 -0.25
N LEU A 202 15.60 0.98 0.62
CA LEU A 202 16.50 1.96 1.23
C LEU A 202 16.77 1.54 2.67
N PHE A 203 18.01 1.15 2.94
CA PHE A 203 18.42 0.59 4.24
C PHE A 203 19.32 1.54 5.03
N THR A 204 19.13 1.62 6.35
CA THR A 204 20.03 2.35 7.25
C THR A 204 20.13 1.71 8.64
N PRO A 205 21.32 1.62 9.25
CA PRO A 205 21.51 1.34 10.67
C PRO A 205 21.59 2.65 11.50
N GLY A 206 20.89 3.70 11.05
CA GLY A 206 21.01 5.04 11.62
C GLY A 206 19.85 5.92 11.22
N ASN A 207 20.16 7.13 10.75
CA ASN A 207 19.13 8.05 10.29
C ASN A 207 19.62 9.02 9.23
N TRP A 208 18.68 9.52 8.43
CA TRP A 208 18.91 10.68 7.59
C TRP A 208 18.58 11.98 8.35
N ASN A 209 19.11 13.11 7.89
CA ASN A 209 18.92 14.43 8.48
C ASN A 209 18.61 15.46 7.39
N VAL A 210 18.15 16.63 7.81
CA VAL A 210 17.97 17.81 6.94
C VAL A 210 18.94 18.89 7.39
N ALA A 211 19.54 19.59 6.43
CA ALA A 211 20.54 20.61 6.70
C ALA A 211 19.97 21.75 7.56
N ASP A 212 20.79 22.25 8.49
CA ASP A 212 20.44 23.35 9.39
C ASP A 212 20.14 24.63 8.59
N GLY A 213 19.00 25.26 8.85
CA GLY A 213 18.54 26.44 8.11
C GLY A 213 17.93 26.17 6.73
N ALA A 214 17.82 24.92 6.28
CA ALA A 214 17.28 24.59 4.96
C ALA A 214 15.76 24.80 4.87
N THR A 215 15.28 25.17 3.68
CA THR A 215 13.85 25.13 3.32
C THR A 215 13.68 24.14 2.18
N VAL A 216 13.15 22.96 2.49
CA VAL A 216 12.91 21.87 1.54
C VAL A 216 11.45 21.89 1.08
N GLY A 217 11.24 21.93 -0.24
CA GLY A 217 9.92 21.94 -0.84
C GLY A 217 9.17 20.63 -0.66
N PHE A 218 9.81 19.50 -0.94
CA PHE A 218 9.23 18.17 -0.73
C PHE A 218 10.30 17.10 -0.58
N ILE A 219 9.98 16.04 0.16
CA ILE A 219 10.73 14.79 0.20
C ILE A 219 9.71 13.68 -0.05
N ARG A 220 9.90 12.90 -1.12
CA ARG A 220 8.93 11.88 -1.53
C ARG A 220 9.60 10.53 -1.71
N PHE A 221 9.03 9.50 -1.08
CA PHE A 221 9.37 8.10 -1.28
C PHE A 221 8.17 7.41 -1.93
N ILE A 222 8.38 6.79 -3.10
CA ILE A 222 7.30 6.21 -3.90
C ILE A 222 7.67 4.80 -4.35
N ASP A 223 6.85 3.80 -4.02
CA ASP A 223 7.08 2.38 -4.39
C ASP A 223 8.41 1.80 -3.85
N LEU A 224 8.70 2.05 -2.57
CA LEU A 224 9.94 1.64 -1.89
C LEU A 224 9.68 0.84 -0.62
N GLU A 225 10.63 0.00 -0.23
CA GLU A 225 10.79 -0.48 1.14
C GLU A 225 11.82 0.39 1.86
N LEU A 226 11.47 0.95 3.00
CA LEU A 226 12.36 1.71 3.87
C LEU A 226 12.57 0.86 5.11
N ARG A 227 13.83 0.52 5.38
CA ARG A 227 14.14 -0.46 6.42
C ARG A 227 15.28 -0.01 7.32
N GLY A 228 15.02 0.03 8.63
CA GLY A 228 16.08 0.16 9.63
C GLY A 228 16.73 -1.20 9.97
N GLU A 229 17.79 -1.18 10.76
CA GLU A 229 18.37 -2.39 11.35
C GLU A 229 17.48 -2.92 12.50
N ASP A 230 17.00 -2.04 13.38
CA ASP A 230 16.13 -2.40 14.50
C ASP A 230 15.21 -1.28 15.02
N ILE A 231 14.28 -1.68 15.90
CA ILE A 231 13.32 -0.78 16.55
C ILE A 231 13.91 0.01 17.74
N GLY A 232 15.20 -0.12 18.02
CA GLY A 232 15.90 0.44 19.17
C GLY A 232 16.74 1.69 18.85
N GLY A 233 17.22 1.83 17.62
CA GLY A 233 18.18 2.88 17.21
C GLY A 233 17.78 3.77 16.04
N ASP A 234 16.98 3.25 15.09
CA ASP A 234 16.98 3.80 13.73
C ASP A 234 15.80 4.72 13.41
N TYR A 235 15.99 5.58 12.42
CA TYR A 235 14.93 6.45 11.90
C TYR A 235 15.07 6.65 10.40
N VAL A 236 13.96 6.95 9.72
CA VAL A 236 14.07 7.56 8.38
C VAL A 236 14.66 8.95 8.52
N PHE A 237 14.08 9.79 9.41
CA PHE A 237 14.59 11.13 9.72
C PHE A 237 14.70 11.39 11.23
N ASN A 238 15.81 11.98 11.65
CA ASN A 238 16.01 12.40 13.05
C ASN A 238 16.71 13.77 13.19
N PRO A 239 16.31 14.83 12.46
CA PRO A 239 17.01 16.12 12.49
C PRO A 239 16.91 16.83 13.85
N ASN A 240 17.91 17.65 14.16
CA ASN A 240 17.98 18.46 15.37
C ASN A 240 18.75 19.76 15.10
N ASN A 241 18.02 20.76 14.61
CA ASN A 241 18.61 21.94 14.00
C ASN A 241 18.46 23.18 14.88
N SER A 242 19.46 24.05 14.86
CA SER A 242 19.50 25.26 15.69
C SER A 242 18.90 26.47 14.98
N ASN A 243 18.94 26.48 13.65
CA ASN A 243 18.28 27.46 12.80
C ASN A 243 16.97 26.89 12.27
N GLU A 244 16.05 27.79 11.89
CA GLU A 244 14.77 27.42 11.30
C GLU A 244 14.97 26.57 10.05
N THR A 245 14.63 25.29 10.15
CA THR A 245 14.63 24.33 9.06
C THR A 245 13.19 23.94 8.78
N THR A 246 12.74 24.11 7.54
CA THR A 246 11.37 23.79 7.14
C THR A 246 11.36 22.70 6.09
N ILE A 247 10.52 21.68 6.30
CA ILE A 247 10.14 20.69 5.29
C ILE A 247 8.67 20.97 4.98
N ASN A 248 8.36 21.43 3.77
CA ASN A 248 6.96 21.74 3.43
C ASN A 248 6.14 20.45 3.23
N GLU A 249 6.74 19.39 2.69
CA GLU A 249 6.06 18.11 2.45
C GLU A 249 7.01 16.92 2.68
N LEU A 250 6.58 15.94 3.45
CA LEU A 250 7.19 14.61 3.53
C LEU A 250 6.12 13.55 3.21
N THR A 251 6.32 12.80 2.14
CA THR A 251 5.35 11.83 1.63
C THR A 251 5.97 10.45 1.46
N PHE A 252 5.26 9.44 1.96
CA PHE A 252 5.47 8.03 1.64
C PHE A 252 4.24 7.53 0.90
N ASP A 253 4.42 7.06 -0.33
CA ASP A 253 3.34 6.58 -1.17
C ASP A 253 3.65 5.17 -1.72
N ASN A 254 2.73 4.23 -1.49
CA ASN A 254 2.94 2.83 -1.87
C ASN A 254 4.25 2.25 -1.29
N CYS A 255 4.56 2.56 -0.03
CA CYS A 255 5.79 2.11 0.64
C CYS A 255 5.55 0.96 1.63
N VAL A 256 6.60 0.18 1.88
CA VAL A 256 6.73 -0.65 3.08
C VAL A 256 7.72 0.05 4.01
N ILE A 257 7.38 0.27 5.27
CA ILE A 257 8.24 0.99 6.22
C ILE A 257 8.38 0.14 7.47
N GLY A 258 9.60 -0.31 7.76
CA GLY A 258 9.84 -1.35 8.75
C GLY A 258 11.10 -1.14 9.58
N ASN A 259 11.10 -1.70 10.80
CA ASN A 259 12.28 -1.87 11.63
C ASN A 259 12.96 -0.56 12.03
N PHE A 260 12.19 0.44 12.43
CA PHE A 260 12.72 1.73 12.90
C PHE A 260 12.30 1.98 14.34
N ARG A 261 13.12 2.67 15.14
CA ARG A 261 12.67 3.20 16.43
C ARG A 261 11.60 4.27 16.28
N GLY A 262 11.68 5.05 15.21
CA GLY A 262 10.59 5.91 14.77
C GLY A 262 10.79 6.34 13.32
N ILE A 263 9.72 6.59 12.58
CA ILE A 263 9.86 7.01 11.18
C ILE A 263 10.50 8.40 11.13
N ILE A 264 9.91 9.35 11.84
CA ILE A 264 10.46 10.70 11.97
C ILE A 264 10.45 11.22 13.40
N ARG A 265 11.61 11.70 13.86
CA ARG A 265 11.75 12.49 15.09
C ARG A 265 12.36 13.85 14.80
N ILE A 266 11.56 14.90 14.91
CA ILE A 266 12.02 16.29 14.72
C ILE A 266 12.25 16.98 16.05
N ARG A 267 13.32 17.79 16.13
CA ARG A 267 13.79 18.47 17.35
C ARG A 267 14.21 19.90 17.07
N SER A 268 14.23 20.71 18.12
CA SER A 268 14.69 22.11 18.11
C SER A 268 13.93 22.95 17.08
N LYS A 269 14.58 23.48 16.04
CA LYS A 269 13.98 24.41 15.07
C LYS A 269 13.59 23.76 13.75
N VAL A 270 13.15 22.49 13.78
CA VAL A 270 12.71 21.74 12.59
C VAL A 270 11.19 21.71 12.50
N PHE A 271 10.63 22.17 11.39
CA PHE A 271 9.18 22.26 11.16
C PHE A 271 8.77 21.43 9.94
N LEU A 272 7.68 20.67 10.09
CA LEU A 272 7.09 19.89 9.02
C LEU A 272 5.67 20.39 8.74
N LYS A 273 5.38 20.88 7.53
CA LYS A 273 4.02 21.37 7.25
C LYS A 273 3.06 20.25 6.90
N SER A 274 3.45 19.31 6.05
CA SER A 274 2.59 18.20 5.64
C SER A 274 3.33 16.87 5.76
N TYR A 275 2.75 15.94 6.53
CA TYR A 275 3.23 14.57 6.73
C TYR A 275 2.21 13.58 6.18
N ASN A 276 2.56 12.88 5.10
CA ASN A 276 1.65 11.99 4.38
C ASN A 276 2.18 10.56 4.34
N ILE A 277 1.35 9.60 4.77
CA ILE A 277 1.54 8.17 4.54
C ILE A 277 0.30 7.67 3.81
N ASN A 278 0.45 7.33 2.53
CA ASN A 278 -0.62 6.84 1.68
C ASN A 278 -0.29 5.48 1.07
N ASN A 279 -1.27 4.57 1.04
CA ASN A 279 -1.11 3.26 0.40
C ASN A 279 0.09 2.46 0.94
N CYS A 280 0.44 2.61 2.22
CA CYS A 280 1.64 2.01 2.81
C CYS A 280 1.30 0.81 3.71
N ILE A 281 2.31 -0.02 3.94
CA ILE A 281 2.35 -0.96 5.07
C ILE A 281 3.47 -0.49 6.00
N VAL A 282 3.10 -0.08 7.21
CA VAL A 282 4.03 0.38 8.25
C VAL A 282 4.04 -0.67 9.36
N HIS A 283 5.22 -1.21 9.68
CA HIS A 283 5.32 -2.24 10.70
C HIS A 283 6.60 -2.18 11.52
N ASP A 284 6.59 -2.82 12.69
CA ASP A 284 7.76 -2.92 13.59
C ASP A 284 8.40 -1.54 13.83
N ILE A 285 7.62 -0.66 14.46
CA ILE A 285 8.06 0.69 14.81
C ILE A 285 8.18 0.84 16.33
N GLY A 286 9.35 1.31 16.77
CA GLY A 286 9.68 1.45 18.18
C GLY A 286 9.07 2.67 18.88
N GLY A 287 9.63 2.99 20.05
CA GLY A 287 9.01 3.91 21.00
C GLY A 287 8.87 5.38 20.57
N TYR A 288 9.49 5.82 19.46
CA TYR A 288 9.27 7.17 18.89
C TYR A 288 8.19 7.20 17.81
N GLY A 289 7.65 6.04 17.44
CA GLY A 289 6.46 5.95 16.62
C GLY A 289 6.59 6.47 15.21
N ILE A 290 5.44 6.72 14.59
CA ILE A 290 5.42 7.22 13.21
C ILE A 290 5.80 8.70 13.16
N ILE A 291 5.57 9.46 14.24
CA ILE A 291 6.01 10.85 14.35
C ILE A 291 6.21 11.26 15.82
N THR A 292 7.35 11.88 16.08
CA THR A 292 7.61 12.58 17.34
C THR A 292 8.15 14.00 17.11
N THR A 293 7.52 15.00 17.72
CA THR A 293 8.13 16.33 17.92
C THR A 293 8.68 16.44 19.34
N ASP A 294 10.01 16.54 19.47
CA ASP A 294 10.68 16.32 20.76
C ASP A 294 11.40 17.57 21.31
N THR A 295 10.75 18.73 21.24
CA THR A 295 11.21 19.96 21.91
C THR A 295 10.04 20.84 22.35
N ASP A 296 10.06 21.26 23.63
CA ASP A 296 9.00 22.07 24.24
C ASP A 296 9.13 23.57 23.90
N GLY A 297 8.01 24.29 23.95
CA GLY A 297 7.97 25.76 23.90
C GLY A 297 7.73 26.34 22.50
N ALA A 298 7.08 27.50 22.44
CA ALA A 298 6.65 28.11 21.19
C ALA A 298 7.83 28.32 20.21
N GLY A 299 7.58 28.05 18.93
CA GLY A 299 8.58 28.16 17.87
C GLY A 299 9.65 27.08 17.92
N ASN A 300 9.36 25.92 18.52
CA ASN A 300 10.18 24.71 18.40
C ASN A 300 9.45 23.66 17.57
N ALA A 301 10.07 22.48 17.42
CA ALA A 301 9.71 21.49 16.43
C ALA A 301 8.22 21.16 16.43
N ALA A 302 7.58 21.34 15.28
CA ALA A 302 6.14 21.19 15.11
C ALA A 302 5.82 20.50 13.78
N VAL A 303 4.65 19.88 13.74
CA VAL A 303 4.04 19.34 12.54
C VAL A 303 2.64 19.94 12.39
N ASP A 304 2.33 20.51 11.22
CA ASP A 304 1.02 21.13 10.99
C ASP A 304 -0.03 20.08 10.62
N ASP A 305 0.05 19.49 9.43
CA ASP A 305 -0.96 18.57 8.90
C ASP A 305 -0.40 17.14 8.77
N ILE A 306 -1.15 16.18 9.32
CA ILE A 306 -0.83 14.75 9.25
C ILE A 306 -1.96 14.01 8.52
N ALA A 307 -1.63 13.27 7.47
CA ALA A 307 -2.58 12.44 6.74
C ALA A 307 -2.06 10.99 6.62
N LEU A 308 -2.82 10.07 7.20
CA LEU A 308 -2.62 8.63 7.11
C LEU A 308 -3.81 8.05 6.34
N THR A 309 -3.57 7.57 5.13
CA THR A 309 -4.65 7.14 4.24
C THR A 309 -4.34 5.82 3.56
N ASN A 310 -5.37 5.00 3.36
CA ASN A 310 -5.27 3.75 2.58
C ASN A 310 -4.13 2.83 3.04
N SER A 311 -3.82 2.82 4.34
CA SER A 311 -2.57 2.25 4.87
C SER A 311 -2.81 1.29 6.01
N THR A 312 -1.87 0.37 6.18
CA THR A 312 -1.85 -0.60 7.26
C THR A 312 -0.75 -0.25 8.25
N PHE A 313 -1.07 -0.25 9.54
CA PHE A 313 -0.11 -0.05 10.62
C PHE A 313 -0.17 -1.27 11.55
N SER A 314 0.95 -1.95 11.73
CA SER A 314 1.06 -3.13 12.59
C SER A 314 2.28 -3.03 13.51
N LYS A 315 2.24 -3.58 14.72
CA LYS A 315 3.41 -3.68 15.60
C LYS A 315 4.13 -2.34 15.82
N ILE A 316 3.41 -1.41 16.46
CA ILE A 316 3.87 -0.05 16.71
C ILE A 316 3.92 0.16 18.23
N ASN A 317 5.07 0.48 18.84
CA ASN A 317 5.16 0.68 20.29
C ASN A 317 4.48 1.98 20.78
N SER A 318 4.62 3.04 20.00
CA SER A 318 4.00 4.35 20.22
C SER A 318 3.53 4.89 18.89
N PHE A 319 2.39 5.54 18.80
CA PHE A 319 1.90 6.03 17.51
C PHE A 319 2.35 7.47 17.22
N MET A 320 1.76 8.47 17.89
CA MET A 320 2.11 9.88 17.67
C MET A 320 2.40 10.62 18.97
N THR A 321 3.45 11.43 18.97
CA THR A 321 3.76 12.35 20.07
C THR A 321 4.10 13.74 19.54
N SER A 322 3.48 14.77 20.10
CA SER A 322 3.84 16.16 19.86
C SER A 322 4.03 16.92 21.17
N ARG A 323 4.93 17.91 21.14
CA ARG A 323 5.10 18.93 22.18
C ARG A 323 4.62 20.32 21.72
N GLN A 324 3.95 20.37 20.57
CA GLN A 324 3.37 21.56 19.94
C GLN A 324 1.96 21.26 19.42
N ASN A 325 1.18 22.32 19.15
CA ASN A 325 -0.06 22.15 18.42
C ASN A 325 0.20 21.57 17.02
N ALA A 326 -0.78 20.83 16.51
CA ALA A 326 -0.90 20.51 15.10
C ALA A 326 -2.14 21.23 14.53
N GLN A 327 -2.19 21.39 13.21
CA GLN A 327 -3.36 21.93 12.53
C GLN A 327 -4.42 20.85 12.35
N SER A 328 -4.09 19.70 11.74
CA SER A 328 -5.07 18.65 11.48
C SER A 328 -4.45 17.25 11.49
N ILE A 329 -5.27 16.25 11.82
CA ILE A 329 -4.93 14.84 11.64
C ILE A 329 -6.08 14.14 10.92
N LEU A 330 -5.76 13.48 9.81
CA LEU A 330 -6.65 12.59 9.08
C LEU A 330 -6.12 11.15 9.16
N ILE A 331 -6.98 10.23 9.59
CA ILE A 331 -6.75 8.80 9.54
C ILE A 331 -7.94 8.19 8.80
N ASP A 332 -7.78 7.90 7.51
CA ASP A 332 -8.87 7.41 6.67
C ASP A 332 -8.51 6.11 5.96
N ALA A 333 -9.46 5.18 5.88
CA ALA A 333 -9.27 3.93 5.14
C ALA A 333 -8.01 3.17 5.61
N CYS A 334 -7.81 3.06 6.93
CA CYS A 334 -6.65 2.41 7.52
C CYS A 334 -7.00 1.14 8.29
N THR A 335 -6.11 0.14 8.21
CA THR A 335 -6.12 -1.03 9.08
C THR A 335 -5.06 -0.86 10.16
N MET A 336 -5.47 -0.88 11.43
CA MET A 336 -4.60 -0.73 12.59
C MET A 336 -4.61 -2.05 13.36
N SER A 337 -3.46 -2.66 13.62
CA SER A 337 -3.32 -3.85 14.45
C SER A 337 -2.10 -3.70 15.32
N GLU A 338 -2.09 -4.26 16.53
CA GLU A 338 -0.93 -4.16 17.42
C GLU A 338 -0.40 -2.71 17.51
N LEU A 339 -1.33 -1.77 17.72
CA LEU A 339 -1.02 -0.33 17.75
C LEU A 339 -0.84 0.13 19.19
N ALA A 340 0.33 0.70 19.49
CA ALA A 340 0.86 0.97 20.82
C ALA A 340 1.16 -0.30 21.63
N SER A 341 2.21 -0.28 22.45
CA SER A 341 2.43 -1.31 23.49
C SER A 341 1.28 -1.30 24.51
N PRO A 342 1.15 -2.31 25.40
CA PRO A 342 0.12 -2.30 26.43
C PRO A 342 0.27 -1.09 27.35
N ASP A 343 -0.82 -0.37 27.60
CA ASP A 343 -0.86 0.95 28.24
C ASP A 343 0.03 2.02 27.56
N GLY A 344 0.45 1.75 26.32
CA GLY A 344 1.26 2.60 25.47
C GLY A 344 0.47 3.73 24.82
N ILE A 345 1.16 4.55 24.04
CA ILE A 345 0.67 5.85 23.58
C ILE A 345 0.09 5.74 22.16
N VAL A 346 -1.20 6.04 22.00
CA VAL A 346 -1.78 6.34 20.67
C VAL A 346 -1.59 7.82 20.35
N PHE A 347 -2.21 8.72 21.12
CA PHE A 347 -2.02 10.17 20.96
C PHE A 347 -1.45 10.82 22.22
N ARG A 348 -0.48 11.70 22.03
CA ARG A 348 0.17 12.45 23.12
C ARG A 348 0.55 13.86 22.68
N TRP A 349 -0.15 14.88 23.18
CA TRP A 349 0.13 16.29 22.89
C TRP A 349 0.51 17.03 24.17
N ARG A 350 1.77 16.88 24.59
CA ARG A 350 2.28 17.36 25.88
C ARG A 350 3.00 18.71 25.83
N GLY A 351 2.59 19.60 24.93
CA GLY A 351 3.07 20.98 24.98
C GLY A 351 2.58 21.69 26.25
N GLU A 352 2.85 22.99 26.36
CA GLU A 352 2.28 23.81 27.44
C GLU A 352 0.73 23.66 27.46
N ASP A 353 0.20 23.13 28.56
CA ASP A 353 -1.23 22.83 28.74
C ASP A 353 -2.13 23.99 28.32
N GLY A 354 -3.11 23.73 27.46
CA GLY A 354 -4.06 24.73 26.96
C GLY A 354 -3.49 25.71 25.94
N VAL A 355 -2.19 25.64 25.61
CA VAL A 355 -1.52 26.56 24.69
C VAL A 355 -0.92 25.82 23.49
N LEU A 356 -0.18 24.75 23.73
CA LEU A 356 0.60 23.99 22.73
C LEU A 356 0.29 22.47 22.76
N SER A 357 -0.84 22.09 23.36
CA SER A 357 -1.24 20.70 23.64
C SER A 357 -2.42 20.20 22.80
N ASN A 358 -2.73 20.80 21.65
CA ASN A 358 -3.96 20.49 20.90
C ASN A 358 -3.77 20.34 19.37
N VAL A 359 -4.66 19.60 18.73
CA VAL A 359 -4.90 19.64 17.27
C VAL A 359 -6.05 20.61 16.99
N LEU A 360 -5.75 21.72 16.31
CA LEU A 360 -6.61 22.90 16.26
C LEU A 360 -7.86 22.71 15.39
N ASN A 361 -7.74 22.02 14.26
CA ASN A 361 -8.84 21.68 13.36
C ASN A 361 -9.38 20.26 13.59
N GLY A 362 -8.98 19.64 14.70
CA GLY A 362 -9.48 18.33 15.11
C GLY A 362 -8.75 17.14 14.48
N ILE A 363 -9.15 15.97 14.96
CA ILE A 363 -8.68 14.65 14.51
C ILE A 363 -9.87 13.94 13.87
N THR A 364 -9.73 13.56 12.60
CA THR A 364 -10.73 12.78 11.86
C THR A 364 -10.26 11.34 11.68
N ILE A 365 -11.06 10.38 12.13
CA ILE A 365 -10.79 8.94 11.98
C ILE A 365 -11.98 8.30 11.29
N THR A 366 -11.78 7.86 10.04
CA THR A 366 -12.85 7.35 9.18
C THR A 366 -12.52 6.05 8.46
N ASN A 367 -13.53 5.21 8.26
CA ASN A 367 -13.39 3.98 7.46
C ASN A 367 -12.23 3.08 7.93
N THR A 368 -12.02 2.97 9.24
CA THR A 368 -10.88 2.23 9.82
C THR A 368 -11.31 0.96 10.53
N VAL A 369 -10.37 0.01 10.66
CA VAL A 369 -10.54 -1.21 11.47
C VAL A 369 -9.37 -1.33 12.43
N TRP A 370 -9.63 -1.53 13.72
CA TRP A 370 -8.63 -1.54 14.78
C TRP A 370 -8.62 -2.86 15.56
N GLY A 371 -7.44 -3.47 15.64
CA GLY A 371 -7.08 -4.52 16.56
C GLY A 371 -6.44 -3.97 17.84
N HIS A 372 -6.10 -4.87 18.75
CA HIS A 372 -5.59 -4.55 20.10
C HIS A 372 -4.14 -4.00 20.15
N ALA A 373 -3.64 -3.70 21.34
CA ALA A 373 -2.25 -3.28 21.61
C ALA A 373 -1.21 -4.33 21.20
N TRP A 374 0.03 -3.92 20.90
CA TRP A 374 1.15 -4.82 20.65
C TRP A 374 1.73 -5.39 21.95
N ASP A 375 1.21 -6.50 22.42
CA ASP A 375 1.68 -7.18 23.63
C ASP A 375 2.93 -8.05 23.38
N GLU A 376 4.05 -7.42 23.05
CA GLU A 376 5.35 -8.10 22.81
C GLU A 376 5.77 -9.02 23.95
N GLY A 377 5.44 -8.63 25.19
CA GLY A 377 5.74 -9.39 26.39
C GLY A 377 4.82 -10.58 26.62
N MET A 378 3.77 -10.77 25.80
CA MET A 378 2.73 -11.79 25.98
C MET A 378 2.13 -11.76 27.40
N THR A 379 1.91 -10.55 27.92
CA THR A 379 1.39 -10.30 29.27
C THR A 379 -0.11 -10.56 29.40
N GLY A 380 -0.83 -10.61 28.26
CA GLY A 380 -2.29 -10.64 28.17
C GLY A 380 -2.94 -9.27 28.32
N ASN A 381 -2.17 -8.19 28.50
CA ASN A 381 -2.70 -6.84 28.49
C ASN A 381 -2.79 -6.32 27.06
N LEU A 382 -4.02 -6.07 26.62
CA LEU A 382 -4.33 -5.69 25.25
C LEU A 382 -4.84 -4.24 25.13
N ALA A 383 -4.87 -3.52 26.26
CA ALA A 383 -5.39 -2.16 26.33
C ALA A 383 -4.35 -1.11 25.91
N VAL A 384 -4.81 -0.05 25.24
CA VAL A 384 -3.99 1.10 24.83
C VAL A 384 -4.41 2.37 25.55
N ARG A 385 -3.52 3.36 25.67
CA ARG A 385 -3.94 4.72 26.04
C ARG A 385 -4.27 5.51 24.79
N GLY A 386 -5.56 5.74 24.56
CA GLY A 386 -6.04 6.50 23.41
C GLY A 386 -5.50 7.94 23.45
N ILE A 387 -5.82 8.65 24.53
CA ILE A 387 -5.29 9.97 24.86
C ILE A 387 -4.41 9.83 26.11
N TYR A 388 -3.09 10.02 25.96
CA TYR A 388 -2.16 9.94 27.09
C TYR A 388 -2.11 11.25 27.89
N ASP A 389 -1.90 12.38 27.21
CA ASP A 389 -1.93 13.75 27.74
C ASP A 389 -2.27 14.74 26.61
N GLY A 390 -2.77 15.92 27.00
CA GLY A 390 -3.24 16.97 26.08
C GLY A 390 -4.59 16.67 25.43
N LEU A 391 -4.84 17.36 24.31
CA LEU A 391 -6.03 17.26 23.45
C LEU A 391 -7.35 17.68 24.11
N GLU A 392 -7.29 18.43 25.21
CA GLU A 392 -8.47 18.88 25.96
C GLU A 392 -9.43 19.77 25.15
N ALA A 393 -8.92 20.49 24.15
CA ALA A 393 -9.69 21.33 23.25
C ALA A 393 -9.83 20.74 21.83
N THR A 394 -9.31 19.53 21.59
CA THR A 394 -9.34 18.88 20.29
C THR A 394 -10.68 18.18 20.05
N THR A 395 -11.27 18.44 18.89
CA THR A 395 -12.47 17.74 18.43
C THR A 395 -12.10 16.43 17.74
N PHE A 396 -12.89 15.39 17.99
CA PHE A 396 -12.77 14.10 17.31
C PHE A 396 -13.98 13.87 16.40
N ASN A 397 -13.73 13.55 15.14
CA ASN A 397 -14.75 13.12 14.19
C ASN A 397 -14.52 11.64 13.86
N ILE A 398 -15.34 10.76 14.43
CA ILE A 398 -15.22 9.31 14.32
C ILE A 398 -16.40 8.75 13.51
N VAL A 399 -16.13 8.18 12.34
CA VAL A 399 -17.17 7.65 11.44
C VAL A 399 -16.74 6.32 10.83
N ASN A 400 -17.62 5.32 10.80
CA ASN A 400 -17.34 4.05 10.15
C ASN A 400 -16.02 3.41 10.63
N THR A 401 -15.80 3.44 11.93
CA THR A 401 -14.64 2.84 12.61
C THR A 401 -15.08 1.60 13.38
N TYR A 402 -14.44 0.48 13.10
CA TYR A 402 -14.62 -0.79 13.79
C TYR A 402 -13.44 -1.06 14.72
N ALA A 403 -13.70 -1.63 15.89
CA ALA A 403 -12.68 -2.30 16.68
C ALA A 403 -13.09 -3.74 16.99
N THR A 404 -12.11 -4.64 17.06
CA THR A 404 -12.29 -6.05 17.45
C THR A 404 -12.66 -6.15 18.93
N SER A 405 -13.26 -7.27 19.34
CA SER A 405 -13.73 -7.47 20.71
C SER A 405 -12.63 -7.54 21.78
N ASP A 406 -11.38 -7.77 21.37
CA ASP A 406 -10.18 -7.78 22.19
C ASP A 406 -9.44 -6.43 22.24
N PHE A 407 -9.91 -5.42 21.50
CA PHE A 407 -9.46 -4.04 21.67
C PHE A 407 -10.07 -3.41 22.93
N ALA A 408 -9.25 -2.68 23.68
CA ALA A 408 -9.71 -1.87 24.81
C ALA A 408 -8.85 -0.62 25.00
N PHE A 409 -9.42 0.38 25.67
CA PHE A 409 -8.66 1.48 26.23
C PHE A 409 -8.30 1.22 27.69
N THR A 410 -7.16 1.72 28.12
CA THR A 410 -6.89 1.95 29.54
C THR A 410 -7.92 2.95 30.07
N ALA A 411 -8.57 2.64 31.19
CA ALA A 411 -9.67 3.46 31.72
C ALA A 411 -9.24 4.93 31.93
N GLY A 412 -10.04 5.87 31.43
CA GLY A 412 -9.79 7.31 31.53
C GLY A 412 -8.90 7.89 30.42
N SER A 413 -8.53 7.09 29.41
CA SER A 413 -7.75 7.51 28.23
C SER A 413 -8.52 7.33 26.92
N GLU A 414 -9.83 7.14 27.00
CA GLU A 414 -10.68 6.85 25.85
C GLU A 414 -10.69 8.00 24.84
N ILE A 415 -10.74 7.67 23.54
CA ILE A 415 -11.00 8.64 22.48
C ILE A 415 -12.53 8.84 22.40
N PRO A 416 -13.05 10.07 22.51
CA PRO A 416 -14.48 10.33 22.43
C PRO A 416 -15.11 9.78 21.13
N GLY A 417 -16.14 8.94 21.28
CA GLY A 417 -16.87 8.35 20.16
C GLY A 417 -16.17 7.17 19.47
N PHE A 418 -15.06 6.68 20.02
CA PHE A 418 -14.31 5.55 19.45
C PHE A 418 -14.52 4.23 20.24
N PRO A 419 -14.63 3.07 19.55
CA PRO A 419 -14.95 2.97 18.13
C PRO A 419 -16.41 3.37 17.88
N SER A 420 -16.76 3.68 16.63
CA SER A 420 -18.17 3.91 16.29
C SER A 420 -18.98 2.61 16.25
N LEU A 421 -18.32 1.48 15.99
CA LEU A 421 -18.90 0.14 15.85
C LEU A 421 -17.96 -0.90 16.47
N THR A 422 -18.52 -1.94 17.09
CA THR A 422 -17.73 -3.06 17.63
C THR A 422 -17.94 -4.30 16.77
N TYR A 423 -16.85 -4.91 16.33
CA TYR A 423 -16.86 -6.26 15.76
C TYR A 423 -16.85 -7.28 16.89
N GLY A 424 -17.78 -8.24 16.87
CA GLY A 424 -17.99 -9.18 17.98
C GLY A 424 -16.92 -10.27 18.13
N GLY A 425 -16.10 -10.50 17.10
CA GLY A 425 -14.98 -11.44 17.14
C GLY A 425 -13.67 -10.78 17.55
N LYS A 426 -12.63 -11.59 17.78
CA LYS A 426 -11.27 -11.12 18.05
C LYS A 426 -10.53 -10.77 16.77
N THR A 427 -9.33 -10.22 16.92
CA THR A 427 -8.41 -9.92 15.82
C THR A 427 -8.14 -11.17 14.94
N GLU A 428 -7.90 -12.33 15.56
CA GLU A 428 -7.68 -13.63 14.88
C GLU A 428 -8.93 -14.25 14.20
N ASP A 429 -10.11 -13.77 14.57
CA ASP A 429 -11.37 -14.16 13.93
C ASP A 429 -11.62 -13.31 12.67
N LEU A 430 -11.18 -12.04 12.68
CA LEU A 430 -11.43 -11.08 11.61
C LEU A 430 -10.49 -11.27 10.42
N TRP A 431 -9.20 -11.44 10.68
CA TRP A 431 -8.14 -11.45 9.66
C TRP A 431 -7.50 -12.82 9.46
N VAL A 432 -6.85 -13.01 8.31
CA VAL A 432 -6.24 -14.29 7.90
C VAL A 432 -4.97 -14.60 8.69
N ASP A 433 -3.98 -13.69 8.68
CA ASP A 433 -2.72 -13.83 9.43
C ASP A 433 -2.14 -12.44 9.80
N PRO A 434 -2.79 -11.72 10.74
CA PRO A 434 -2.44 -10.33 11.05
C PRO A 434 -1.10 -10.17 11.77
N TYR A 435 -0.61 -11.21 12.46
CA TYR A 435 0.55 -11.11 13.36
C TYR A 435 1.87 -11.52 12.71
N ASN A 436 1.88 -12.53 11.84
CA ASN A 436 3.13 -13.02 11.23
C ASN A 436 3.19 -12.68 9.74
N GLY A 437 2.11 -12.93 9.01
CA GLY A 437 2.04 -12.69 7.57
C GLY A 437 1.75 -11.24 7.17
N LEU A 438 1.33 -10.40 8.13
CA LEU A 438 0.74 -9.07 7.85
C LEU A 438 -0.41 -9.16 6.82
N ASP A 439 -1.13 -10.29 6.85
CA ASP A 439 -2.25 -10.56 5.97
C ASP A 439 -3.56 -10.19 6.67
N PHE A 440 -4.03 -8.99 6.35
CA PHE A 440 -5.25 -8.42 6.88
C PHE A 440 -6.45 -8.64 5.96
N ASN A 441 -6.37 -9.54 4.98
CA ASN A 441 -7.57 -9.96 4.24
C ASN A 441 -8.62 -10.46 5.24
N PHE A 442 -9.89 -10.13 4.99
CA PHE A 442 -10.97 -10.52 5.87
C PHE A 442 -11.24 -12.03 5.79
N LYS A 443 -10.94 -12.73 6.88
CA LYS A 443 -11.28 -14.14 7.10
C LYS A 443 -12.77 -14.30 7.38
N ASP A 444 -13.35 -13.38 8.18
CA ASP A 444 -14.79 -13.36 8.41
C ASP A 444 -15.54 -12.73 7.23
N SER A 445 -16.05 -13.59 6.35
CA SER A 445 -16.92 -13.17 5.24
C SER A 445 -18.25 -12.54 5.70
N GLY A 446 -18.62 -12.65 6.97
CA GLY A 446 -19.79 -12.02 7.59
C GLY A 446 -19.55 -10.58 8.06
N PHE A 447 -18.30 -10.12 8.12
CA PHE A 447 -17.97 -8.78 8.58
C PHE A 447 -18.69 -7.71 7.73
N ALA A 448 -19.37 -6.78 8.41
CA ALA A 448 -20.20 -5.76 7.77
C ALA A 448 -19.37 -4.72 7.00
N GLY A 449 -18.22 -4.32 7.54
CA GLY A 449 -17.34 -3.30 6.95
C GLY A 449 -16.38 -3.81 5.89
N LYS A 450 -16.48 -5.07 5.45
CA LYS A 450 -15.47 -5.72 4.59
C LYS A 450 -15.27 -5.08 3.21
N TYR A 451 -16.20 -4.23 2.77
CA TYR A 451 -16.15 -3.56 1.46
C TYR A 451 -15.76 -2.08 1.54
N ASP A 452 -15.87 -1.45 2.72
CA ASP A 452 -15.80 0.02 2.87
C ASP A 452 -14.96 0.50 4.05
N THR A 453 -14.38 -0.41 4.84
CA THR A 453 -13.49 -0.07 5.97
C THR A 453 -12.14 -0.78 5.89
N GLY A 454 -11.16 -0.24 6.60
CA GLY A 454 -9.78 -0.72 6.58
C GLY A 454 -9.01 -0.25 5.36
N ASP A 455 -7.75 -0.63 5.30
CA ASP A 455 -6.91 -0.43 4.12
C ASP A 455 -7.54 -1.11 2.88
N PRO A 456 -7.78 -0.37 1.78
CA PRO A 456 -8.39 -0.90 0.56
C PRO A 456 -7.71 -2.14 -0.01
N ARG A 457 -6.41 -2.35 0.27
CA ARG A 457 -5.67 -3.55 -0.14
C ARG A 457 -6.31 -4.85 0.35
N TRP A 458 -6.97 -4.81 1.51
CA TRP A 458 -7.52 -5.98 2.18
C TRP A 458 -9.03 -6.12 2.08
N ARG A 459 -9.69 -5.12 1.48
CA ARG A 459 -11.14 -5.13 1.33
C ARG A 459 -11.57 -6.24 0.37
N ALA A 460 -12.69 -6.85 0.71
CA ALA A 460 -13.38 -7.71 -0.24
C ALA A 460 -13.78 -6.89 -1.48
N LYS A 461 -13.74 -7.53 -2.65
CA LYS A 461 -14.19 -6.94 -3.92
C LYS A 461 -15.64 -7.36 -4.18
N LEU A 462 -16.45 -6.44 -4.72
CA LEU A 462 -17.85 -6.69 -5.10
C LEU A 462 -17.99 -7.44 -6.41
#